data_AF-A0A068T0K7-F1
#
_entry.id   AF-A0A068T0K7-F1
#
_cell.length_a   1.000
_cell.length_b   1.000
_cell.length_c   1.000
_cell.angle_alpha   90.00
_cell.angle_beta   90.00
_cell.angle_gamma   90.00
#
_symmetry.space_group_name_H-M   'P 1'
#
loop_
_entity.id
_entity.type
_entity.pdbx_description
1 polymer ?
#
loop_
_entity_poly.entity_id
_entity_poly.type
_entity_poly.pdbx_seq_one_letter_code
_entity_poly.pdbx_strand_id
1 'polypeptide(L)'
;MTVQQLDLKTMLTEIGRAGPSISGSTAALVAAQLGTAMVRMALAVSHKHGSDTDLLIEGLDSILSEIKNATEKDRAASSALIDVYRQDSNEEARRSALVDATREPLAARSLAC
;
A
#
# COMPACT_ATOMS: atom_id res chain seq x y z
N MET A 1 -11.37 -7.39 -6.13
CA MET A 1 -11.43 -7.24 -4.67
C MET A 1 -10.16 -6.54 -4.25
N THR A 2 -10.26 -5.38 -3.60
CA THR A 2 -9.09 -4.58 -3.18
C THR A 2 -8.52 -5.10 -1.87
N VAL A 3 -7.28 -4.73 -1.53
CA VAL A 3 -6.66 -5.12 -0.25
C VAL A 3 -7.47 -4.61 0.94
N GLN A 4 -8.09 -3.45 0.79
CA GLN A 4 -8.86 -2.74 1.83
C GLN A 4 -10.23 -3.38 2.09
N GLN A 5 -10.68 -4.28 1.21
CA GLN A 5 -11.90 -5.06 1.39
C GLN A 5 -11.66 -6.40 2.10
N LEU A 6 -10.39 -6.79 2.28
CA LEU A 6 -10.05 -7.98 3.04
C LEU A 6 -10.23 -7.72 4.53
N ASP A 7 -10.79 -8.69 5.23
CA ASP A 7 -10.68 -8.69 6.69
C ASP A 7 -9.22 -8.91 7.10
N LEU A 8 -8.87 -8.44 8.30
CA LEU A 8 -7.50 -8.47 8.80
C LEU A 8 -6.91 -9.89 8.80
N LYS A 9 -7.70 -10.91 9.17
CA LYS A 9 -7.22 -12.29 9.23
C LYS A 9 -6.90 -12.80 7.83
N THR A 10 -7.77 -12.56 6.87
CA THR A 10 -7.55 -12.95 5.46
C THR A 10 -6.35 -12.21 4.88
N MET A 11 -6.23 -10.90 5.14
CA MET A 11 -5.08 -10.10 4.69
C MET A 11 -3.75 -10.65 5.22
N LEU A 12 -3.66 -10.93 6.52
CA LEU A 12 -2.44 -11.49 7.13
C LEU A 12 -2.14 -12.90 6.63
N THR A 13 -3.17 -13.71 6.39
CA THR A 13 -3.03 -15.06 5.82
C THR A 13 -2.44 -14.98 4.41
N GLU A 14 -2.92 -14.06 3.58
CA GLU A 14 -2.44 -13.88 2.22
C GLU A 14 -1.02 -13.30 2.17
N ILE A 15 -0.64 -12.40 3.10
CA ILE A 15 0.75 -11.92 3.26
C ILE A 15 1.69 -13.07 3.66
N GLY A 16 1.26 -13.93 4.58
CA GLY A 16 2.07 -15.05 5.09
C GLY A 16 2.12 -16.25 4.16
N ARG A 17 1.35 -16.25 3.07
CA ARG A 17 1.29 -17.36 2.12
C ARG A 17 2.53 -17.32 1.22
N ALA A 18 3.07 -18.49 0.87
CA ALA A 18 4.11 -18.61 -0.16
C ALA A 18 3.61 -18.29 -1.59
N GLY A 19 2.40 -17.74 -1.73
CA GLY A 19 1.78 -17.38 -3.00
C GLY A 19 1.97 -15.89 -3.30
N PRO A 20 1.91 -15.47 -4.56
CA PRO A 20 2.30 -14.12 -4.93
C PRO A 20 1.12 -13.13 -4.93
N SER A 21 0.12 -13.35 -4.07
CA SER A 21 -1.12 -12.56 -4.03
C SER A 21 -0.97 -11.21 -3.33
N ILE A 22 -0.04 -11.10 -2.37
CA ILE A 22 0.38 -9.85 -1.74
C ILE A 22 1.90 -9.85 -1.68
N SER A 23 2.54 -8.89 -2.36
CA SER A 23 4.00 -8.78 -2.36
C SER A 23 4.51 -8.15 -1.06
N GLY A 24 5.81 -8.28 -0.80
CA GLY A 24 6.45 -7.63 0.35
C GLY A 24 6.32 -6.10 0.34
N SER A 25 6.35 -5.46 -0.84
CA SER A 25 6.12 -4.03 -0.97
C SER A 25 4.67 -3.65 -0.66
N THR A 26 3.70 -4.42 -1.14
CA THR A 26 2.29 -4.21 -0.80
C THR A 26 2.07 -4.35 0.71
N ALA A 27 2.70 -5.35 1.34
CA ALA A 27 2.64 -5.56 2.79
C ALA A 27 3.27 -4.40 3.57
N ALA A 28 4.37 -3.82 3.08
CA ALA A 28 4.98 -2.63 3.68
C ALA A 28 4.04 -1.41 3.60
N LEU A 29 3.32 -1.23 2.50
CA LEU A 29 2.32 -0.16 2.37
C LEU A 29 1.11 -0.38 3.29
N VAL A 30 0.65 -1.61 3.47
CA VAL A 30 -0.36 -1.95 4.50
C VAL A 30 0.13 -1.59 5.90
N ALA A 31 1.39 -1.88 6.22
CA ALA A 31 1.98 -1.50 7.50
C ALA A 31 2.04 0.03 7.67
N ALA A 32 2.34 0.79 6.60
CA ALA A 32 2.29 2.24 6.62
C ALA A 32 0.86 2.75 6.92
N GLN A 33 -0.18 2.17 6.30
CA GLN A 33 -1.58 2.52 6.60
C GLN A 33 -1.92 2.33 8.09
N LEU A 34 -1.47 1.23 8.69
CA LEU A 34 -1.67 0.95 10.11
C LEU A 34 -0.93 1.98 10.99
N GLY A 35 0.31 2.31 10.65
CA GLY A 35 1.08 3.35 11.33
C GLY A 35 0.40 4.72 11.28
N THR A 36 -0.06 5.15 10.11
CA THR A 36 -0.81 6.41 9.94
C THR A 36 -2.09 6.41 10.76
N ALA A 37 -2.83 5.31 10.79
CA ALA A 37 -4.05 5.19 11.59
C ALA A 37 -3.76 5.26 13.11
N MET A 38 -2.65 4.67 13.57
CA MET A 38 -2.21 4.77 14.97
C MET A 38 -1.86 6.21 15.35
N VAL A 39 -1.14 6.94 14.49
CA VAL A 39 -0.82 8.35 14.70
C VAL A 39 -2.09 9.20 14.76
N ARG A 40 -3.01 8.99 13.83
CA ARG A 40 -4.32 9.67 13.81
C ARG A 40 -5.09 9.42 15.11
N MET A 41 -5.13 8.17 15.58
CA MET A 41 -5.77 7.83 16.85
C MET A 41 -5.08 8.53 18.03
N ALA A 42 -3.74 8.54 18.07
CA ALA A 42 -2.98 9.21 19.13
C ALA A 42 -3.29 10.72 19.20
N LEU A 43 -3.43 11.39 18.06
CA LEU A 43 -3.83 12.79 17.98
C LEU A 43 -5.27 12.98 18.48
N ALA A 44 -6.19 12.14 18.02
CA ALA A 44 -7.60 12.21 18.41
C ALA A 44 -7.81 12.02 19.93
N VAL A 45 -7.07 11.11 20.56
CA VAL A 45 -7.19 10.84 22.02
C VAL A 45 -6.41 11.83 22.88
N SER A 46 -5.38 12.47 22.34
CA SER A 46 -4.58 13.48 23.05
C SER A 46 -5.22 14.87 23.04
N HIS A 47 -6.37 15.00 22.36
CA HIS A 47 -7.02 16.27 22.11
C HIS A 47 -7.43 17.01 23.39
N LYS A 48 -6.69 18.08 23.72
CA LYS A 48 -7.19 19.19 24.55
C LYS A 48 -7.58 20.34 23.61
N HIS A 49 -8.80 20.30 23.07
CA HIS A 49 -9.56 21.40 22.46
C HIS A 49 -8.72 22.47 21.71
N GLY A 50 -8.23 22.16 20.49
CA GLY A 50 -7.57 23.16 19.64
C GLY A 50 -7.56 22.76 18.16
N SER A 51 -7.88 23.73 17.28
CA SER A 51 -8.05 23.56 15.82
C SER A 51 -6.84 23.00 15.09
N ASP A 52 -5.65 23.09 15.68
CA ASP A 52 -4.40 22.62 15.07
C ASP A 52 -4.36 21.08 14.94
N THR A 53 -5.06 20.37 15.82
CA THR A 53 -5.11 18.89 15.75
C THR A 53 -6.03 18.42 14.62
N ASP A 54 -7.11 19.16 14.35
CA ASP A 54 -8.06 18.83 13.29
C ASP A 54 -7.40 18.91 11.90
N LEU A 55 -6.61 19.96 11.64
CA LEU A 55 -5.84 20.10 10.40
C LEU A 55 -4.81 18.97 10.22
N LEU A 56 -4.18 18.52 11.32
CA LEU A 56 -3.25 17.38 11.27
C LEU A 56 -3.98 16.06 10.99
N ILE A 57 -5.17 15.86 11.56
CA ILE A 57 -6.00 14.68 11.28
C ILE A 57 -6.45 14.67 9.83
N GLU A 58 -6.88 15.81 9.27
CA GLU A 58 -7.24 15.93 7.85
C GLU A 58 -6.05 15.61 6.93
N GLY A 59 -4.86 16.13 7.26
CA GLY A 59 -3.62 15.82 6.54
C GLY A 59 -3.29 14.33 6.56
N LEU A 60 -3.43 13.68 7.72
CA LEU A 60 -3.23 12.23 7.85
C LEU A 60 -4.27 11.41 7.09
N ASP A 61 -5.53 11.86 7.05
CA ASP A 61 -6.59 11.23 6.26
C ASP A 61 -6.30 11.32 4.75
N SER A 62 -5.76 12.45 4.28
CA SER A 62 -5.29 12.59 2.90
C SER A 62 -4.14 11.64 2.59
N ILE A 63 -3.09 11.62 3.43
CA ILE A 63 -1.94 10.71 3.27
C ILE A 63 -2.40 9.25 3.28
N LEU A 64 -3.30 8.88 4.19
CA LEU A 64 -3.85 7.53 4.26
C LEU A 64 -4.59 7.13 2.97
N SER A 65 -5.34 8.06 2.37
CA SER A 65 -6.00 7.85 1.08
C SER A 65 -4.98 7.59 -0.04
N GLU A 66 -3.90 8.38 -0.08
CA GLU A 66 -2.83 8.22 -1.06
C GLU A 66 -2.08 6.90 -0.89
N ILE A 67 -1.76 6.49 0.34
CA ILE A 67 -1.13 5.19 0.63
C ILE A 67 -2.04 4.04 0.20
N LYS A 68 -3.36 4.13 0.43
CA LYS A 68 -4.31 3.10 -0.03
C LYS A 68 -4.31 2.96 -1.55
N ASN A 69 -4.32 4.07 -2.27
CA ASN A 69 -4.23 4.06 -3.73
C ASN A 69 -2.89 3.47 -4.21
N ALA A 70 -1.78 3.87 -3.60
CA ALA A 70 -0.46 3.33 -3.91
C ALA A 70 -0.36 1.82 -3.65
N THR A 71 -1.02 1.33 -2.59
CA THR A 71 -1.08 -0.11 -2.27
C THR A 71 -1.75 -0.91 -3.39
N GLU A 72 -2.86 -0.40 -3.94
CA GLU A 72 -3.55 -1.07 -5.05
C GLU A 72 -2.73 -1.04 -6.34
N LYS A 73 -2.04 0.07 -6.62
CA LYS A 73 -1.14 0.17 -7.79
C LYS A 73 0.05 -0.78 -7.68
N ASP A 74 0.71 -0.83 -6.54
CA ASP A 74 1.83 -1.76 -6.28
C ASP A 74 1.39 -3.23 -6.41
N ARG A 75 0.23 -3.57 -5.84
CA ARG A 75 -0.35 -4.92 -5.98
C ARG A 75 -0.66 -5.25 -7.44
N ALA A 76 -1.27 -4.31 -8.18
CA ALA A 76 -1.60 -4.51 -9.59
C ALA A 76 -0.34 -4.68 -10.46
N ALA A 77 0.68 -3.84 -10.26
CA ALA A 77 1.95 -3.93 -10.98
C ALA A 77 2.70 -5.23 -10.66
N SER A 78 2.70 -5.64 -9.39
CA SER A 78 3.27 -6.93 -8.97
C SER A 78 2.55 -8.11 -9.64
N SER A 79 1.21 -8.09 -9.66
CA SER A 79 0.39 -9.13 -10.31
C SER A 79 0.65 -9.19 -11.82
N ALA A 80 0.69 -8.03 -12.48
CA ALA A 80 1.00 -7.93 -13.91
C ALA A 80 2.38 -8.50 -14.24
N LEU A 81 3.39 -8.22 -13.41
CA LEU A 81 4.72 -8.79 -13.58
C LEU A 81 4.70 -10.34 -13.54
N ILE A 82 4.01 -10.91 -12.55
CA ILE A 82 3.88 -12.36 -12.40
C ILE A 82 3.19 -12.97 -13.62
N ASP A 83 2.12 -12.35 -14.10
CA ASP A 83 1.37 -12.85 -15.26
C ASP A 83 2.18 -12.78 -16.54
N VAL A 84 2.94 -11.70 -16.75
CA VAL A 84 3.85 -11.54 -17.89
C VAL A 84 4.92 -12.65 -17.90
N TYR A 85 5.47 -13.00 -16.74
CA TYR A 85 6.41 -14.13 -16.61
C TYR A 85 5.75 -15.49 -16.83
N ARG A 86 4.50 -15.69 -16.38
CA ARG A 86 3.75 -16.96 -16.58
C ARG A 86 3.37 -17.20 -18.04
N GLN A 87 3.08 -16.13 -18.77
CA GLN A 87 2.67 -16.19 -20.19
C GLN A 87 3.86 -16.31 -21.14
N ASP A 88 5.09 -16.38 -20.63
CA ASP A 88 6.33 -16.37 -21.40
C ASP A 88 6.38 -15.25 -22.46
N SER A 89 5.88 -14.07 -22.06
CA SER A 89 5.75 -12.88 -22.92
C SER A 89 7.11 -12.45 -23.48
N ASN A 90 7.13 -11.60 -24.51
CA ASN A 90 8.38 -11.11 -25.09
C ASN A 90 9.23 -10.29 -24.09
N GLU A 91 10.50 -10.08 -24.42
CA GLU A 91 11.48 -9.42 -23.53
C GLU A 91 11.07 -7.97 -23.19
N GLU A 92 10.49 -7.24 -24.14
CA GLU A 92 10.05 -5.85 -23.94
C GLU A 92 8.91 -5.75 -22.92
N ALA A 93 7.93 -6.64 -23.00
CA ALA A 93 6.81 -6.70 -22.05
C ALA A 93 7.31 -7.04 -20.64
N ARG A 94 8.26 -7.98 -20.51
CA ARG A 94 8.91 -8.30 -19.22
C ARG A 94 9.63 -7.08 -18.66
N ARG A 95 10.41 -6.39 -19.49
CA ARG A 95 11.19 -5.22 -19.05
C ARG A 95 10.27 -4.09 -18.60
N SER A 96 9.19 -3.80 -19.34
CA SER A 96 8.20 -2.80 -18.94
C SER A 96 7.54 -3.13 -17.61
N ALA A 97 7.03 -4.37 -17.47
CA ALA A 97 6.37 -4.80 -16.23
C ALA A 97 7.31 -4.74 -15.02
N LEU A 98 8.60 -5.05 -15.22
CA LEU A 98 9.62 -4.98 -14.16
C LEU A 98 9.90 -3.53 -13.73
N VAL A 99 9.93 -2.59 -14.68
CA VAL A 99 10.04 -1.16 -14.39
C VAL A 99 8.83 -0.69 -13.58
N ASP A 100 7.62 -1.04 -14.00
CA ASP A 100 6.39 -0.61 -13.32
C ASP A 100 6.29 -1.18 -11.90
N ALA A 101 6.57 -2.48 -11.72
CA ALA A 101 6.61 -3.14 -10.41
C ALA A 101 7.67 -2.57 -9.46
N THR A 102 8.71 -1.93 -9.99
CA THR A 102 9.73 -1.24 -9.19
C THR A 102 9.35 0.22 -8.91
N ARG A 103 8.70 0.88 -9.87
CA ARG A 103 8.37 2.31 -9.80
C ARG A 103 7.27 2.61 -8.80
N GLU A 104 6.22 1.80 -8.78
CA GLU A 104 5.07 2.01 -7.88
C GLU A 104 5.46 2.06 -6.38
N PRO A 105 6.22 1.09 -5.83
CA PRO A 105 6.64 1.16 -4.43
C PRO A 105 7.63 2.31 -4.15
N LEU A 106 8.49 2.65 -5.12
CA LEU A 106 9.41 3.78 -4.97
C LEU A 106 8.68 5.13 -4.94
N ALA A 107 7.64 5.29 -5.75
CA ALA A 107 6.79 6.48 -5.72
C ALA A 107 6.09 6.61 -4.35
N ALA A 108 5.60 5.48 -3.82
CA ALA A 108 4.88 5.42 -2.55
C ALA A 108 5.77 5.71 -1.32
N ARG A 109 7.10 5.51 -1.42
CA ARG A 109 8.05 5.80 -0.32
C ARG A 109 7.91 7.22 0.23
N SER A 110 7.70 8.19 -0.65
CA SER A 110 7.58 9.61 -0.27
C SER A 110 6.36 9.93 0.59
N LEU A 111 5.37 9.04 0.64
CA LEU A 111 4.16 9.19 1.44
C LEU A 111 4.35 8.74 2.90
N ALA A 112 5.42 8.01 3.18
CA ALA A 112 5.71 7.41 4.48
C ALA A 112 7.00 7.96 5.14
N CYS A 113 7.67 8.93 4.52
CA CYS A 113 8.89 9.60 5.01
C CYS A 113 8.59 11.07 5.27
#